data_AF-A0Q0G6-F1
#
_entry.id   AF-A0Q0G6-F1
#
_cell.length_a   1.000
_cell.length_b   1.000
_cell.length_c   1.000
_cell.angle_alpha   90.00
_cell.angle_beta   90.00
_cell.angle_gamma   90.00
#
_symmetry.space_group_name_H-M   'P 1'
#
loop_
_entity.id
_entity.type
_entity.pdbx_description
1 polymer ?
#
loop_
_entity_poly.entity_id
_entity_poly.type
_entity_poly.pdbx_seq_one_letter_code
_entity_poly.pdbx_strand_id
1 'polypeptide(L)'
;MTGSYNETLSTIFSKNVRNAIQEVKGDKDKIVFTDIFSGVSIKQGDGAMNLWFLESGYNNYLATSPTGTATGFGYSLMIIYGLIKNAEETYNENVLEKH
;
A
#
# COMPACT_ATOMS: atom_id res chain seq x y z
N MET A 1 4.60 0.37 4.15
CA MET A 1 3.15 0.16 4.35
C MET A 1 2.41 1.46 4.10
N THR A 2 1.18 1.41 3.58
CA THR A 2 0.32 2.60 3.50
C THR A 2 -1.02 2.39 4.20
N GLY A 3 -1.49 3.43 4.87
CA GLY A 3 -2.81 3.51 5.45
C GLY A 3 -3.63 4.61 4.78
N SER A 4 -4.93 4.38 4.59
CA SER A 4 -5.88 5.45 4.30
C SER A 4 -7.19 5.16 5.00
N TYR A 5 -7.90 6.20 5.42
CA TYR A 5 -9.25 6.02 5.94
C TYR A 5 -10.11 5.25 4.91
N ASN A 6 -10.01 5.62 3.63
CA ASN A 6 -10.68 4.89 2.57
C ASN A 6 -9.86 3.65 2.18
N GLU A 7 -10.19 2.51 2.79
CA GLU A 7 -9.51 1.23 2.58
C GLU A 7 -9.53 0.77 1.12
N THR A 8 -10.63 1.02 0.40
CA THR A 8 -10.74 0.71 -1.03
C THR A 8 -9.69 1.48 -1.83
N LEU A 9 -9.55 2.79 -1.58
CA LEU A 9 -8.52 3.60 -2.24
C LEU A 9 -7.10 3.20 -1.82
N SER A 10 -6.89 2.85 -0.54
CA SER A 10 -5.62 2.30 -0.04
C SER A 10 -5.21 1.04 -0.83
N THR A 11 -6.16 0.12 -1.01
CA THR A 11 -5.96 -1.14 -1.73
C THR A 11 -5.72 -0.91 -3.23
N ILE A 12 -6.46 0.01 -3.86
CA ILE A 12 -6.24 0.38 -5.26
C ILE A 12 -4.84 0.97 -5.46
N PHE A 13 -4.40 1.85 -4.55
CA PHE A 13 -3.06 2.43 -4.61
C PHE A 13 -1.98 1.34 -4.52
N SER A 14 -2.09 0.42 -3.55
CA SER A 14 -1.19 -0.74 -3.42
C SER A 14 -1.14 -1.59 -4.68
N LYS A 15 -2.31 -1.91 -5.24
CA LYS A 15 -2.42 -2.67 -6.50
C LYS A 15 -1.71 -1.95 -7.64
N ASN A 16 -1.86 -0.64 -7.75
CA ASN A 16 -1.24 0.14 -8.82
C ASN A 16 0.28 0.13 -8.71
N VAL A 17 0.83 0.28 -7.49
CA VAL A 17 2.28 0.16 -7.25
C VAL A 17 2.78 -1.23 -7.63
N ARG A 18 2.11 -2.29 -7.14
CA ARG A 18 2.45 -3.68 -7.47
C ARG A 18 2.44 -3.92 -8.98
N ASN A 19 1.39 -3.45 -9.66
CA ASN A 19 1.25 -3.60 -11.10
C ASN A 19 2.35 -2.88 -11.88
N ALA A 20 2.77 -1.70 -11.45
CA ALA A 20 3.90 -0.98 -12.07
C ALA A 20 5.21 -1.77 -11.94
N ILE A 21 5.43 -2.44 -10.80
CA ILE A 21 6.60 -3.32 -10.61
C ILE A 21 6.52 -4.56 -11.51
N GLN A 22 5.32 -5.12 -11.71
CA GLN A 22 5.10 -6.29 -12.55
C GLN A 22 4.97 -5.98 -14.05
N GLU A 23 5.04 -4.70 -14.43
CA GLU A 23 4.80 -4.30 -15.80
C GLU A 23 5.86 -4.90 -16.74
N VAL A 24 5.40 -5.59 -17.77
CA VAL A 24 6.24 -6.12 -18.85
C VAL A 24 6.11 -5.18 -20.04
N LYS A 25 7.24 -4.86 -20.68
CA LYS A 25 7.25 -4.03 -21.90
C LYS A 25 6.37 -4.65 -22.98
N GLY A 26 5.35 -3.89 -23.40
CA GLY A 26 4.64 -4.13 -24.66
C GLY A 26 5.29 -3.43 -25.86
N ASP A 27 6.15 -2.44 -25.60
CA ASP A 27 6.88 -1.65 -26.59
C ASP A 27 8.33 -1.47 -26.11
N LYS A 28 9.29 -1.58 -27.03
CA LYS A 28 10.73 -1.42 -26.76
C LYS A 28 11.08 -0.03 -26.24
N ASP A 29 10.37 1.00 -26.71
CA ASP A 29 10.67 2.40 -26.45
C ASP A 29 9.99 2.92 -25.17
N LYS A 30 9.08 2.13 -24.59
CA LYS A 30 8.45 2.44 -23.29
C LYS A 30 9.37 2.06 -22.14
N ILE A 31 9.68 3.02 -21.26
CA ILE A 31 10.37 2.74 -20.00
C ILE A 31 9.38 2.15 -18.99
N VAL A 32 9.72 1.01 -18.42
CA VAL A 32 8.97 0.36 -17.33
C VAL A 32 9.83 0.31 -16.06
N PHE A 33 9.22 -0.04 -14.92
CA PHE A 33 9.89 -0.03 -13.62
C PHE A 33 11.18 -0.85 -13.60
N THR A 34 11.16 -2.04 -14.20
CA THR A 34 12.30 -2.98 -14.22
C THR A 34 13.47 -2.52 -15.09
N ASP A 35 13.27 -1.55 -15.99
CA ASP A 35 14.38 -0.93 -16.73
C ASP A 35 15.26 -0.06 -15.83
N ILE A 36 14.65 0.56 -14.82
CA ILE A 36 15.34 1.44 -13.87
C ILE A 36 15.83 0.62 -12.66
N PHE A 37 14.99 -0.30 -12.18
CA PHE A 37 15.24 -1.12 -11.01
C PHE A 37 15.36 -2.60 -11.40
N SER A 38 16.46 -2.93 -12.08
CA SER A 38 16.75 -4.29 -12.52
C SER A 38 16.81 -5.26 -11.33
N GLY A 39 16.18 -6.43 -11.47
CA GLY A 39 16.19 -7.47 -10.43
C GLY A 39 15.19 -7.26 -9.30
N VAL A 40 14.36 -6.22 -9.36
CA VAL A 40 13.22 -6.03 -8.45
C VAL A 40 11.97 -6.60 -9.10
N SER A 41 11.38 -7.62 -8.46
CA SER A 41 10.16 -8.25 -8.94
C SER A 41 9.26 -8.67 -7.78
N ILE A 42 7.95 -8.71 -8.04
CA ILE A 42 6.98 -9.27 -7.11
C ILE A 42 7.20 -10.78 -7.02
N LYS A 43 7.21 -11.29 -5.79
CA LYS A 43 7.38 -12.70 -5.50
C LYS A 43 6.20 -13.52 -6.03
N GLN A 44 6.50 -14.61 -6.74
CA GLN A 44 5.47 -15.49 -7.29
C GLN A 44 4.57 -16.08 -6.19
N GLY A 45 3.26 -16.02 -6.40
CA GLY A 45 2.24 -16.44 -5.42
C GLY A 45 1.93 -15.41 -4.33
N ASP A 46 2.78 -14.39 -4.15
CA ASP A 46 2.76 -13.44 -3.04
C ASP A 46 2.44 -12.01 -3.52
N GLY A 47 1.53 -11.90 -4.48
CA GLY A 47 1.18 -10.65 -5.16
C GLY A 47 -0.27 -10.24 -4.96
N ALA A 48 -0.85 -10.30 -3.75
CA ALA A 48 -2.23 -9.83 -3.54
C ALA A 48 -2.35 -8.30 -3.70
N MET A 49 -3.57 -7.79 -3.86
CA MET A 49 -3.77 -6.35 -4.14
C MET A 49 -3.37 -5.47 -2.96
N ASN A 50 -3.69 -5.91 -1.74
CA ASN A 50 -3.44 -5.20 -0.50
C ASN A 50 -2.18 -5.68 0.23
N LEU A 51 -1.64 -6.85 -0.10
CA LEU A 51 -0.45 -7.42 0.54
C LEU A 51 0.43 -8.08 -0.51
N TRP A 52 1.67 -7.61 -0.64
CA TRP A 52 2.60 -8.19 -1.61
C TRP A 52 4.05 -8.11 -1.16
N PHE A 53 4.86 -8.96 -1.78
CA PHE A 53 6.25 -9.21 -1.43
C PHE A 53 7.13 -9.08 -2.67
N LEU A 54 8.38 -8.68 -2.47
CA LEU A 54 9.43 -8.73 -3.47
C LEU A 54 10.22 -10.03 -3.31
N GLU A 55 10.84 -10.52 -4.38
CA GLU A 55 11.65 -11.76 -4.34
C GLU A 55 12.78 -11.70 -3.28
N SER A 56 13.38 -10.53 -3.09
CA SER A 56 14.47 -10.33 -2.12
C SER A 56 14.00 -9.90 -0.72
N GLY A 57 12.69 -9.90 -0.46
CA GLY A 57 12.12 -9.29 0.75
C GLY A 57 11.04 -10.13 1.43
N TYR A 58 10.70 -9.70 2.64
CA TYR A 58 9.58 -10.22 3.42
C TYR A 58 8.71 -9.04 3.86
N ASN A 59 7.39 -9.17 3.77
CA ASN A 59 6.40 -8.15 4.12
C ASN A 59 6.70 -6.76 3.53
N ASN A 60 6.91 -6.68 2.21
CA ASN A 60 7.32 -5.42 1.57
C ASN A 60 6.21 -4.36 1.63
N TYR A 61 4.95 -4.76 1.45
CA TYR A 61 3.86 -3.79 1.40
C TYR A 61 2.55 -4.36 1.91
N LEU A 62 1.91 -3.58 2.78
CA LEU A 62 0.53 -3.76 3.20
C LEU A 62 -0.22 -2.43 2.99
N ALA A 63 -1.38 -2.48 2.32
CA ALA A 63 -2.38 -1.44 2.33
C ALA A 63 -3.40 -1.75 3.43
N THR A 64 -3.58 -0.78 4.33
CA THR A 64 -4.48 -0.88 5.47
C THR A 64 -5.27 0.43 5.65
N SER A 65 -6.04 0.50 6.74
CA SER A 65 -6.84 1.65 7.17
C SER A 65 -6.75 1.78 8.70
N PRO A 66 -7.19 2.90 9.30
CA PRO A 66 -7.23 3.04 10.75
C PRO A 66 -8.04 1.95 11.45
N THR A 67 -9.06 1.39 10.78
CA THR A 67 -9.87 0.26 11.27
C THR A 67 -9.29 -1.10 10.89
N GLY A 68 -8.26 -1.14 10.06
CA GLY A 68 -7.59 -2.35 9.59
C GLY A 68 -6.42 -2.76 10.49
N THR A 69 -5.94 -3.98 10.31
CA THR A 69 -4.82 -4.50 11.09
C THR A 69 -3.48 -4.00 10.56
N ALA A 70 -2.62 -3.52 11.46
CA ALA A 70 -1.21 -3.23 11.19
C ALA A 70 -0.25 -4.01 12.11
N THR A 71 -0.75 -4.52 13.24
CA THR A 71 0.02 -5.26 14.24
C THR A 71 0.64 -6.53 13.64
N GLY A 72 1.88 -6.83 14.02
CA GLY A 72 2.60 -8.02 13.55
C GLY A 72 3.16 -7.92 12.13
N PHE A 73 2.90 -6.85 11.38
CA PHE A 73 3.44 -6.67 10.04
C PHE A 73 4.94 -6.33 10.04
N GLY A 74 5.41 -5.56 11.04
CA GLY A 74 6.83 -5.25 11.22
C GLY A 74 7.39 -4.22 10.23
N TYR A 75 6.59 -3.21 9.83
CA TYR A 75 7.05 -2.17 8.91
C TYR A 75 8.13 -1.27 9.55
N SER A 76 9.10 -0.86 8.74
CA SER A 76 10.03 0.23 9.10
C SER A 76 9.48 1.61 8.74
N LEU A 77 8.56 1.69 7.77
CA LEU A 77 7.92 2.92 7.32
C LEU A 77 6.42 2.71 7.04
N MET A 78 5.60 3.57 7.62
CA MET A 78 4.17 3.69 7.34
C MET A 78 3.87 5.12 6.91
N ILE A 79 3.14 5.25 5.79
CA ILE A 79 2.59 6.52 5.33
C ILE A 79 1.08 6.43 5.46
N ILE A 80 0.46 7.37 6.18
CA ILE A 80 -0.99 7.42 6.33
C ILE A 80 -1.52 8.70 5.70
N TYR A 81 -2.56 8.57 4.87
CA TYR A 81 -3.22 9.69 4.20
C TYR A 81 -4.70 9.79 4.59
N GLY A 82 -5.17 11.02 4.80
CA GLY A 82 -6.60 11.31 4.95
C GLY A 82 -7.24 10.70 6.20
N LEU A 83 -6.60 10.84 7.37
CA LEU A 83 -7.11 10.31 8.64
C LEU A 83 -8.41 10.96 9.12
N ILE A 84 -8.62 12.23 8.78
CA ILE A 84 -9.78 13.02 9.21
C ILE A 84 -10.77 13.07 8.05
N LYS A 85 -11.99 12.57 8.27
CA LYS A 85 -13.05 12.62 7.26
C LYS A 85 -13.74 13.97 7.19
N ASN A 86 -13.97 14.60 8.33
CA ASN A 86 -14.76 15.81 8.42
C ASN A 86 -14.44 16.62 9.68
N ALA A 87 -14.97 17.84 9.73
CA ALA A 87 -14.76 18.77 10.84
C ALA A 87 -15.29 18.21 12.17
N GLU A 88 -16.38 17.43 12.16
CA GLU A 88 -16.96 16.84 13.37
C GLU A 88 -15.97 15.88 14.05
N GLU A 89 -15.31 15.01 13.30
CA GLU A 89 -14.23 14.13 13.78
C GLU A 89 -13.05 14.92 14.37
N THR A 90 -12.83 16.16 13.90
CA THR A 90 -11.72 17.01 14.36
C THR A 90 -12.05 17.75 15.66
N TYR A 91 -13.31 18.18 15.81
CA TYR A 91 -13.71 19.13 16.86
C TYR A 91 -14.55 18.53 17.98
N ASN A 92 -14.99 17.27 17.86
CA ASN A 92 -15.83 16.62 18.87
C ASN A 92 -15.05 15.59 19.66
N GLU A 93 -14.62 15.96 20.87
CA GLU A 93 -13.87 15.07 21.78
C GLU A 93 -14.62 13.76 22.10
N ASN A 94 -15.97 13.77 22.07
CA ASN A 94 -16.77 12.55 22.30
C ASN A 94 -16.66 11.53 21.14
N VAL A 95 -16.13 11.93 19.98
CA VAL A 95 -15.86 11.02 18.87
C VAL A 95 -14.59 10.20 19.15
N LEU A 96 -13.64 10.74 19.94
CA LEU A 96 -12.43 10.03 20.35
C LEU A 96 -12.75 8.75 21.14
N GLU A 97 -13.78 8.78 21.99
CA GLU A 97 -14.19 7.63 22.83
C GLU A 97 -14.95 6.53 22.06
N LYS A 98 -15.30 6.77 20.78
CA LYS A 98 -16.10 5.84 19.96
C LYS A 98 -15.27 5.00 18.99
N HIS A 99 -13.96 5.23 18.90
CA HIS A 99 -13.02 4.54 18.02
C HIS A 99 -12.11 3.59 18.80
#